data_AF-A0A523J3R3-F1
#
_entry.id   AF-A0A523J3R3-F1
#
_cell.length_a   1.000
_cell.length_b   1.000
_cell.length_c   1.000
_cell.angle_alpha   90.00
_cell.angle_beta   90.00
_cell.angle_gamma   90.00
#
_symmetry.space_group_name_H-M   'P 1'
#
loop_
_entity.id
_entity.type
_entity.pdbx_description
1 polymer ?
#
loop_
_entity_poly.entity_id
_entity_poly.type
_entity_poly.pdbx_seq_one_letter_code
_entity_poly.pdbx_strand_id
1 'polypeptide(L)'
;MKITFKKKVDQSEIKLIDFLSQNIDLSKQKIKLALKNGGVWLKKGNQKKLLRVRRATSMIRKGDYVELNFDPSIKIINIQEIKSI
;
A
#
# COMPACT_ATOMS: atom_id res chain seq x y z
N MET A 1 -0.13 -16.58 1.59
CA MET A 1 -0.28 -15.77 2.82
C MET A 1 -0.92 -14.43 2.46
N LYS A 2 -2.08 -14.13 3.03
CA LYS A 2 -2.71 -12.80 2.92
C LYS A 2 -2.19 -11.92 4.06
N ILE A 3 -1.91 -10.66 3.78
CA ILE A 3 -1.38 -9.70 4.75
C ILE A 3 -2.29 -8.48 4.76
N THR A 4 -2.79 -8.14 5.95
CA THR A 4 -3.46 -6.88 6.22
C THR A 4 -2.67 -6.13 7.29
N PHE A 5 -2.37 -4.88 7.02
CA PHE A 5 -1.63 -4.00 7.90
C PHE A 5 -2.33 -2.66 8.01
N LYS A 6 -2.44 -2.14 9.23
CA LYS A 6 -3.08 -0.87 9.52
C LYS A 6 -2.36 -0.20 10.68
N LYS A 7 -1.77 0.97 10.46
CA LYS A 7 -1.00 1.65 11.51
C LYS A 7 -1.01 3.17 11.34
N LYS A 8 -1.06 3.87 12.49
CA LYS A 8 -0.80 5.30 12.56
C LYS A 8 0.71 5.53 12.59
N VAL A 9 1.18 6.46 11.77
CA VAL A 9 2.60 6.81 11.63
C VAL A 9 3.05 7.58 12.86
N ASP A 10 4.15 7.13 13.46
CA ASP A 10 4.79 7.71 14.63
C ASP A 10 6.13 8.41 14.32
N GLN A 11 6.72 8.16 13.14
CA GLN A 11 7.95 8.80 12.66
C GLN A 11 7.70 10.22 12.15
N SER A 12 8.70 11.11 12.29
CA SER A 12 8.61 12.51 11.83
C SER A 12 8.33 12.62 10.33
N GLU A 13 9.16 12.00 9.49
CA GLU A 13 8.99 11.95 8.03
C GLU A 13 9.75 10.75 7.44
N ILE A 14 9.09 9.95 6.60
CA ILE A 14 9.66 8.75 5.98
C ILE A 14 8.94 8.44 4.64
N LYS A 15 9.61 7.74 3.72
CA LYS A 15 8.95 7.21 2.52
C LYS A 15 8.01 6.07 2.90
N LEU A 16 6.82 6.05 2.29
CA LEU A 16 5.80 5.02 2.52
C LEU A 16 6.33 3.59 2.38
N ILE A 17 7.14 3.33 1.34
CA ILE A 17 7.70 2.00 1.11
C ILE A 17 8.68 1.56 2.20
N ASP A 18 9.44 2.50 2.76
CA ASP A 18 10.41 2.21 3.82
C ASP A 18 9.68 1.98 5.15
N PHE A 19 8.67 2.81 5.46
CA PHE A 19 7.80 2.59 6.61
C PHE A 19 7.12 1.22 6.58
N LEU A 20 6.52 0.84 5.44
CA LEU A 20 5.92 -0.48 5.30
C LEU A 20 6.96 -1.59 5.46
N SER A 21 8.10 -1.50 4.76
CA SER A 21 9.16 -2.51 4.85
C SER A 21 9.74 -2.69 6.26
N GLN A 22 9.65 -1.69 7.13
CA GLN A 22 10.07 -1.77 8.54
C GLN A 22 9.02 -2.40 9.46
N ASN A 23 7.74 -2.42 9.05
CA ASN A 23 6.62 -2.83 9.92
C ASN A 23 5.94 -4.13 9.46
N ILE A 24 6.22 -4.61 8.25
CA ILE A 24 5.68 -5.86 7.73
C ILE A 24 6.77 -6.69 7.06
N ASP A 25 6.65 -8.01 7.16
CA ASP A 25 7.52 -8.96 6.46
C ASP A 25 7.11 -9.10 4.98
N LEU A 26 7.26 -8.00 4.24
CA LEU A 26 7.13 -7.97 2.79
C LEU A 26 8.33 -7.27 2.17
N SER A 27 8.86 -7.87 1.10
CA SER A 27 9.87 -7.20 0.29
C SER A 27 9.32 -5.92 -0.34
N LYS A 28 10.20 -4.92 -0.56
CA LYS A 28 9.87 -3.68 -1.25
C LYS A 28 9.23 -3.91 -2.63
N GLN A 29 9.61 -4.99 -3.33
CA GLN A 29 8.98 -5.38 -4.59
C GLN A 29 7.51 -5.79 -4.42
N LYS A 30 7.18 -6.61 -3.42
CA LYS A 30 5.78 -6.98 -3.12
C LYS A 30 4.95 -5.78 -2.67
N ILE A 31 5.54 -4.85 -1.92
CA ILE A 31 4.88 -3.58 -1.55
C ILE A 31 4.59 -2.73 -2.79
N LYS A 32 5.53 -2.63 -3.75
CA LYS A 32 5.29 -1.95 -5.04
C LYS A 32 4.17 -2.60 -5.84
N LEU A 33 4.09 -3.94 -5.82
CA LEU A 33 2.98 -4.66 -6.44
C LEU A 33 1.64 -4.34 -5.76
N ALA A 34 1.59 -4.31 -4.43
CA ALA A 34 0.40 -3.90 -3.68
C ALA A 34 -0.03 -2.47 -4.04
N LEU A 35 0.92 -1.52 -4.11
CA LEU A 35 0.67 -0.14 -4.56
C LEU A 35 0.07 -0.09 -5.98
N LYS A 36 0.68 -0.82 -6.92
CA LYS A 36 0.20 -0.91 -8.32
C LYS A 36 -1.23 -1.44 -8.38
N ASN A 37 -1.54 -2.45 -7.57
CA ASN A 37 -2.85 -3.10 -7.51
C ASN A 37 -3.88 -2.31 -6.69
N GLY A 38 -3.51 -1.15 -6.11
CA GLY A 38 -4.43 -0.35 -5.28
C GLY A 38 -4.66 -0.91 -3.88
N GLY A 39 -3.80 -1.81 -3.42
CA GLY A 39 -3.86 -2.42 -2.09
C GLY A 39 -3.30 -1.54 -0.97
N VAL A 40 -2.89 -0.29 -1.23
CA VAL A 40 -2.31 0.61 -0.22
C VAL A 40 -3.06 1.94 -0.16
N TRP A 41 -3.38 2.36 1.05
CA TRP A 41 -4.21 3.53 1.33
C TRP A 41 -3.59 4.39 2.44
N LEU A 42 -3.79 5.70 2.35
CA LEU A 42 -3.22 6.70 3.23
C LEU A 42 -4.29 7.73 3.60
N LYS A 43 -4.38 8.04 4.89
CA LYS A 43 -5.14 9.16 5.43
C LYS A 43 -4.12 10.13 6.04
N LYS A 44 -4.02 11.35 5.52
CA LYS A 44 -3.00 12.31 5.97
C LYS A 44 -3.51 13.13 7.16
N GLY A 45 -2.78 13.11 8.28
CA GLY A 45 -3.11 13.85 9.51
C GLY A 45 -4.60 13.80 9.87
N ASN A 46 -5.24 14.98 9.93
CA ASN A 46 -6.64 15.13 10.29
C ASN A 46 -7.63 15.01 9.10
N GLN A 47 -7.16 14.66 7.90
CA GLN A 47 -8.05 14.44 6.77
C GLN A 47 -9.04 13.32 7.09
N LYS A 48 -10.32 13.49 6.76
CA LYS A 48 -11.33 12.45 7.00
C LYS A 48 -11.19 11.26 6.04
N LYS A 49 -10.78 11.52 4.80
CA LYS A 49 -10.78 10.54 3.72
C LYS A 49 -9.53 9.66 3.74
N LEU A 50 -9.74 8.35 3.60
CA LEU A 50 -8.70 7.38 3.31
C LEU A 50 -8.55 7.32 1.78
N LEU A 51 -7.36 7.60 1.25
CA LEU A 51 -7.11 7.70 -0.18
C LEU A 51 -6.10 6.66 -0.64
N ARG A 52 -6.39 6.01 -1.78
CA ARG A 52 -5.50 5.03 -2.38
C ARG A 52 -4.22 5.68 -2.89
N VAL A 53 -3.07 5.12 -2.53
CA VAL A 53 -1.74 5.59 -2.92
C VAL A 53 -1.15 4.64 -3.96
N ARG A 54 -0.48 5.22 -4.96
CA ARG A 54 0.22 4.46 -6.01
C ARG A 54 1.73 4.66 -5.99
N ARG A 55 2.21 5.78 -5.45
CA ARG A 55 3.64 6.13 -5.45
C ARG A 55 4.32 5.55 -4.22
N ALA A 56 5.30 4.67 -4.42
CA ALA A 56 6.13 4.11 -3.36
C ALA A 56 6.93 5.18 -2.58
N THR A 57 7.29 6.26 -3.27
CA THR A 57 8.07 7.38 -2.74
C THR A 57 7.21 8.46 -2.09
N SER A 58 5.90 8.23 -1.91
CA SER A 58 5.06 9.16 -1.15
C SER A 58 5.63 9.35 0.26
N MET A 59 5.91 10.60 0.62
CA MET A 59 6.31 10.95 1.97
C MET A 59 5.09 10.89 2.90
N ILE A 60 5.29 10.26 4.05
CA ILE A 60 4.33 10.17 5.15
C ILE A 60 5.00 10.70 6.42
N ARG A 61 4.18 11.19 7.34
CA ARG A 61 4.65 11.86 8.56
C ARG A 61 3.80 11.50 9.76
N LYS A 62 4.31 11.85 10.93
CA LYS A 62 3.65 11.59 12.22
C LYS A 62 2.19 12.06 12.18
N GLY A 63 1.29 11.16 12.59
CA GLY A 63 -0.14 11.42 12.60
C GLY A 63 -0.89 10.94 11.37
N ASP A 64 -0.22 10.64 10.26
CA ASP A 64 -0.83 9.96 9.12
C ASP A 64 -1.25 8.53 9.49
N TYR A 65 -2.11 7.92 8.70
CA TYR A 65 -2.57 6.55 8.88
C TYR A 65 -2.47 5.77 7.58
N VAL A 66 -1.81 4.61 7.63
CA VAL A 66 -1.51 3.75 6.48
C VAL A 66 -2.26 2.44 6.61
N GLU A 67 -2.91 2.02 5.52
CA GLU A 67 -3.42 0.66 5.35
C GLU A 67 -2.75 -0.04 4.17
N LEU A 68 -2.44 -1.32 4.33
CA LEU A 68 -2.00 -2.20 3.25
C LEU A 68 -2.80 -3.50 3.30
N ASN A 69 -3.28 -3.95 2.14
CA ASN A 69 -3.85 -5.26 1.90
C ASN A 69 -3.08 -5.90 0.74
N PHE A 70 -2.54 -7.08 0.99
CA PHE A 70 -1.79 -7.84 0.00
C PHE A 70 -2.18 -9.31 0.06
N ASP A 71 -2.60 -9.85 -1.08
CA ASP A 71 -2.85 -11.27 -1.25
C ASP A 71 -2.19 -11.71 -2.57
N PRO A 72 -1.13 -12.54 -2.51
CA PRO A 72 -0.40 -12.98 -3.70
C PRO A 72 -1.23 -13.92 -4.58
N SER A 73 -2.35 -14.46 -4.08
CA SER A 73 -3.24 -15.33 -4.87
C SER A 73 -4.19 -14.55 -5.79
N ILE A 74 -4.34 -13.24 -5.57
CA ILE A 74 -5.15 -12.38 -6.44
C ILE A 74 -4.44 -12.24 -7.79
N LYS A 75 -5.00 -12.89 -8.82
CA LYS A 75 -4.54 -12.75 -10.20
C LYS A 75 -4.88 -11.36 -10.72
N ILE A 76 -3.90 -10.70 -11.32
CA ILE A 76 -4.14 -9.49 -12.10
C ILE A 76 -4.67 -9.96 -13.45
N ILE A 77 -5.94 -9.65 -13.73
CA ILE A 77 -6.55 -9.99 -15.02
C ILE A 77 -6.06 -8.97 -16.04
N ASN A 78 -5.44 -9.46 -17.12
CA ASN A 78 -5.15 -8.63 -18.28
C ASN A 78 -6.40 -8.60 -19.17
N ILE A 79 -6.98 -7.42 -19.37
CA ILE A 79 -8.20 -7.24 -20.16
C ILE A 79 -7.99 -7.70 -21.63
N GLN A 80 -6.75 -7.66 -22.12
CA GLN A 80 -6.41 -8.12 -23.48
C GLN A 80 -6.53 -9.64 -23.67
N GLU A 81 -6.47 -10.42 -22.58
CA GLU A 81 -6.65 -11.88 -22.58
C GLU A 81 -8.12 -12.28 -22.53
N ILE A 82 -9.05 -11.33 -22.36
CA ILE A 82 -10.51 -11.54 -22.41
C ILE A 82 -10.98 -11.48 -23.88
N LYS A 83 -10.29 -12.18 -24.78
CA LYS A 83 -10.77 -12.41 -26.14
C LYS A 83 -11.14 -13.89 -26.30
N SER A 84 -12.31 -14.09 -26.91
CA SER A 84 -12.98 -15.36 -27.22
C SER A 84 -13.93 -15.87 -26.12
N ILE A 85 -15.05 -15.17 -25.95
CA ILE A 85 -16.37 -15.79 -25.75
C ILE A 85 -17.21 -15.39 -26.96
#